data_AF-A0A9Q0MDQ0-F1
#
_entry.id   AF-A0A9Q0MDQ0-F1
#
_cell.length_a   1.000
_cell.length_b   1.000
_cell.length_c   1.000
_cell.angle_alpha   90.00
_cell.angle_beta   90.00
_cell.angle_gamma   90.00
#
_symmetry.space_group_name_H-M   'P 1'
#
loop_
_entity.id
_entity.type
_entity.pdbx_description
1 polymer ?
#
loop_
_entity_poly.entity_id
_entity_poly.type
_entity_poly.pdbx_seq_one_letter_code
_entity_poly.pdbx_strand_id
1 'polypeptide(L)'
;MDQAPFVIEIFNRSQKSIVMVKKCAEEFFQIYKRMHNTSKFEEFMDVFVKVIKSVLKQDRLSTNTNRTINFVVLVFKKIILYENEIEEKRLQQVVQDDLNGTNDSNETEIMEENEEDASEIEHHTTIVNDQYVSPISWVDLFIKNYLVTFLKAKDVNVRHNAVMLIKKTLEIFDDIDKIHTRL
;
A
#
# COMPACT_ATOMS: atom_id res chain seq x y z
N MET A 1 15.37 -20.04 1.75
CA MET A 1 16.28 -18.95 1.32
C MET A 1 15.98 -17.73 2.18
N ASP A 2 17.01 -17.19 2.81
CA ASP A 2 16.97 -15.90 3.49
C ASP A 2 16.82 -14.81 2.41
N GLN A 3 15.76 -14.02 2.47
CA GLN A 3 15.41 -13.02 1.44
C GLN A 3 16.01 -11.64 1.74
N ALA A 4 16.55 -11.44 2.95
CA ALA A 4 17.16 -10.18 3.35
C ALA A 4 18.40 -9.81 2.50
N PRO A 5 19.31 -10.75 2.16
CA PRO A 5 20.45 -10.44 1.29
C PRO A 5 20.04 -9.96 -0.10
N PHE A 6 18.93 -10.48 -0.64
CA PHE A 6 18.49 -10.17 -2.00
C PHE A 6 17.92 -8.75 -2.13
N VAL A 7 17.12 -8.30 -1.14
CA VAL A 7 16.60 -6.92 -1.11
C VAL A 7 17.74 -5.91 -1.04
N ILE A 8 18.77 -6.20 -0.24
CA ILE A 8 19.96 -5.35 -0.11
C ILE A 8 20.77 -5.36 -1.42
N GLU A 9 20.86 -6.50 -2.11
CA GLU A 9 21.55 -6.58 -3.39
C GLU A 9 20.85 -5.76 -4.49
N ILE A 10 19.52 -5.92 -4.65
CA ILE A 10 18.72 -5.12 -5.60
C ILE A 10 18.95 -3.64 -5.33
N PHE A 11 18.90 -3.26 -4.06
CA PHE A 11 19.09 -1.90 -3.62
C PHE A 11 20.47 -1.35 -4.02
N ASN A 12 21.55 -2.07 -3.73
CA ASN A 12 22.91 -1.67 -4.09
C ASN A 12 23.09 -1.56 -5.61
N ARG A 13 22.45 -2.45 -6.38
CA ARG A 13 22.46 -2.38 -7.84
C ARG A 13 21.68 -1.18 -8.38
N SER A 14 20.56 -0.80 -7.75
CA SER A 14 19.73 0.33 -8.18
C SER A 14 20.49 1.67 -8.18
N GLN A 15 21.49 1.83 -7.32
CA GLN A 15 22.30 3.04 -7.22
C GLN A 15 23.22 3.29 -8.42
N LYS A 16 23.55 2.24 -9.18
CA LYS A 16 24.59 2.28 -10.23
C LYS A 16 24.20 3.16 -11.43
N SER A 17 22.95 3.13 -11.86
CA SER A 17 22.47 3.92 -13.01
C SER A 17 20.95 4.02 -13.06
N ILE A 18 20.42 4.96 -13.85
CA ILE A 18 18.97 5.10 -14.05
C ILE A 18 18.33 3.88 -14.73
N VAL A 19 19.09 3.18 -15.59
CA VAL A 19 18.64 1.93 -16.21
C VAL A 19 18.49 0.84 -15.14
N MET A 20 19.45 0.77 -14.21
CA MET A 20 19.39 -0.18 -13.10
C MET A 20 18.24 0.13 -12.14
N VAL A 21 17.91 1.40 -11.90
CA VAL A 21 16.73 1.78 -11.09
C VAL A 21 15.46 1.09 -11.59
N LYS A 22 15.16 1.18 -12.90
CA LYS A 22 13.97 0.55 -13.48
C LYS A 22 14.02 -0.98 -13.41
N LYS A 23 15.15 -1.57 -13.79
CA LYS A 23 15.33 -3.03 -13.76
C LYS A 23 15.20 -3.60 -12.35
N CYS A 24 15.81 -2.93 -11.37
CA CYS A 24 15.77 -3.32 -9.97
C CYS A 24 14.35 -3.18 -9.40
N ALA A 25 13.61 -2.12 -9.75
CA ALA A 25 12.21 -1.97 -9.32
C ALA A 25 11.32 -3.10 -9.85
N GLU A 26 11.55 -3.54 -11.09
CA GLU A 26 10.86 -4.71 -11.65
C GLU A 26 11.26 -6.00 -10.92
N GLU A 27 12.56 -6.25 -10.73
CA GLU A 27 13.05 -7.43 -9.99
C GLU A 27 12.47 -7.50 -8.58
N PHE A 28 12.45 -6.37 -7.85
CA PHE A 28 11.84 -6.28 -6.52
C PHE A 28 10.35 -6.61 -6.56
N PHE A 29 9.62 -6.03 -7.52
CA PHE A 29 8.18 -6.24 -7.62
C PHE A 29 7.81 -7.69 -7.97
N GLN A 30 8.60 -8.38 -8.79
CA GLN A 30 8.39 -9.81 -9.05
C GLN A 30 8.58 -10.67 -7.81
N ILE A 31 9.35 -10.21 -6.82
CA ILE A 31 9.46 -10.86 -5.52
C ILE A 31 8.30 -10.46 -4.62
N TYR A 32 7.94 -9.19 -4.59
CA TYR A 32 6.76 -8.70 -3.87
C TYR A 32 5.53 -9.58 -4.17
N LYS A 33 5.20 -9.78 -5.45
CA LYS A 33 4.07 -10.64 -5.86
C LYS A 33 4.17 -12.08 -5.36
N ARG A 34 5.38 -12.66 -5.35
CA ARG A 34 5.62 -14.02 -4.86
C ARG A 34 5.50 -14.13 -3.35
N MET A 35 5.84 -13.05 -2.63
CA MET A 35 5.86 -13.01 -1.17
C MET A 35 4.52 -12.57 -0.57
N HIS A 36 3.70 -11.82 -1.31
CA HIS A 36 2.47 -11.18 -0.84
C HIS A 36 1.55 -12.10 -0.04
N ASN A 37 1.39 -13.34 -0.49
CA ASN A 37 0.50 -14.33 0.16
C ASN A 37 1.27 -15.37 1.00
N THR A 38 2.48 -15.03 1.45
CA THR A 38 3.33 -15.95 2.23
C THR A 38 3.49 -15.47 3.66
N SER A 39 3.73 -16.39 4.59
CA SER A 39 4.03 -16.06 6.00
C SER A 39 5.31 -15.24 6.21
N LYS A 40 6.09 -15.01 5.15
CA LYS A 40 7.34 -14.24 5.17
C LYS A 40 7.19 -12.84 4.59
N PHE A 41 5.98 -12.43 4.22
CA PHE A 41 5.73 -11.11 3.65
C PHE A 41 6.18 -9.97 4.57
N GLU A 42 5.80 -10.04 5.85
CA GLU A 42 6.15 -9.02 6.84
C GLU A 42 7.67 -8.87 7.00
N GLU A 43 8.39 -9.98 7.14
CA GLU A 43 9.86 -9.98 7.24
C GLU A 43 10.51 -9.36 5.99
N PHE A 44 10.00 -9.70 4.80
CA PHE A 44 10.48 -9.12 3.54
C PHE A 44 10.25 -7.60 3.48
N MET A 45 9.06 -7.13 3.87
CA MET A 45 8.74 -5.71 3.88
C MET A 45 9.52 -4.95 4.97
N ASP A 46 9.81 -5.57 6.10
CA ASP A 46 10.65 -5.00 7.16
C ASP A 46 12.08 -4.75 6.70
N VAL A 47 12.65 -5.66 5.89
CA VAL A 47 13.97 -5.43 5.26
C VAL A 47 13.89 -4.23 4.32
N PHE A 48 12.82 -4.12 3.52
CA PHE A 48 12.64 -2.99 2.63
C PHE A 48 12.48 -1.66 3.39
N VAL A 49 11.75 -1.64 4.51
CA VAL A 49 11.64 -0.49 5.41
C VAL A 49 13.01 -0.09 5.96
N LYS A 50 13.84 -1.03 6.40
CA LYS A 50 15.22 -0.76 6.86
C LYS A 50 16.07 -0.12 5.76
N VAL A 51 15.93 -0.61 4.53
CA VAL A 51 16.60 -0.06 3.35
C VAL A 51 16.16 1.39 3.12
N ILE A 52 14.85 1.69 3.11
CA ILE A 52 14.35 3.06 2.94
C ILE A 52 14.90 3.97 4.04
N LYS A 53 14.84 3.53 5.31
CA LYS A 53 15.40 4.29 6.45
C LYS A 53 16.89 4.61 6.28
N SER A 54 17.66 3.70 5.70
CA SER A 54 19.08 3.92 5.41
C SER A 54 19.28 5.02 4.37
N VAL A 55 18.47 5.04 3.31
CA VAL A 55 18.51 6.07 2.24
C VAL A 55 18.18 7.44 2.77
N LEU A 56 17.16 7.54 3.63
CA LEU A 56 16.72 8.83 4.15
C LEU A 56 17.86 9.56 4.89
N LYS A 57 18.77 8.82 5.53
CA LYS A 57 19.93 9.38 6.24
C LYS A 57 21.09 9.80 5.34
N GLN A 58 21.08 9.42 4.06
CA GLN A 58 22.15 9.74 3.12
C GLN A 58 22.12 11.22 2.73
N ASP A 59 23.25 11.71 2.23
CA ASP A 59 23.34 13.08 1.71
C ASP A 59 22.27 13.34 0.64
N ARG A 60 21.48 14.40 0.85
CA ARG A 60 20.40 14.83 -0.04
C ARG A 60 20.88 15.27 -1.42
N LEU A 61 22.13 15.70 -1.54
CA LEU A 61 22.70 16.14 -2.83
C LEU A 61 23.31 14.97 -3.62
N SER A 62 23.41 13.78 -3.03
CA SER A 62 23.99 12.62 -3.68
C SER A 62 23.09 12.08 -4.79
N THR A 63 23.68 11.92 -5.98
CA THR A 63 23.04 11.25 -7.11
C THR A 63 22.58 9.84 -6.77
N ASN A 64 23.32 9.13 -5.90
CA ASN A 64 22.95 7.78 -5.47
C ASN A 64 21.68 7.82 -4.61
N THR A 65 21.57 8.78 -3.68
CA THR A 65 20.36 9.00 -2.88
C THR A 65 19.17 9.25 -3.80
N ASN A 66 19.30 10.17 -4.76
CA ASN A 66 18.24 10.48 -5.72
C ASN A 66 17.81 9.27 -6.56
N ARG A 67 18.75 8.49 -7.08
CA ARG A 67 18.46 7.24 -7.83
C ARG A 67 17.70 6.25 -6.96
N THR A 68 18.09 6.13 -5.70
CA THR A 68 17.49 5.19 -4.78
C THR A 68 16.09 5.59 -4.35
N ILE A 69 15.86 6.88 -4.11
CA ILE A 69 14.51 7.40 -3.85
C ILE A 69 13.63 7.15 -5.07
N ASN A 70 14.13 7.38 -6.29
CA ASN A 70 13.38 7.04 -7.50
C ASN A 70 13.11 5.53 -7.62
N PHE A 71 14.03 4.66 -7.20
CA PHE A 71 13.79 3.22 -7.11
C PHE A 71 12.63 2.89 -6.15
N VAL A 72 12.64 3.44 -4.93
CA VAL A 72 11.57 3.23 -3.94
C VAL A 72 10.22 3.71 -4.48
N VAL A 73 10.20 4.89 -5.11
CA VAL A 73 9.01 5.48 -5.74
C VAL A 73 8.46 4.56 -6.84
N LEU A 74 9.31 4.00 -7.70
CA LEU A 74 8.87 3.05 -8.73
C LEU A 74 8.33 1.74 -8.13
N VAL A 75 8.91 1.26 -7.03
CA VAL A 75 8.39 0.11 -6.30
C VAL A 75 7.01 0.41 -5.73
N PHE A 76 6.81 1.57 -5.09
CA PHE A 76 5.50 2.00 -4.57
C PHE A 76 4.46 2.05 -5.68
N LYS A 77 4.78 2.65 -6.84
CA LYS A 77 3.87 2.67 -7.99
C LYS A 77 3.40 1.27 -8.38
N LYS A 78 4.32 0.30 -8.42
CA LYS A 78 4.00 -1.08 -8.79
C LYS A 78 3.16 -1.79 -7.72
N ILE A 79 3.44 -1.54 -6.45
CA ILE A 79 2.65 -2.08 -5.33
C ILE A 79 1.22 -1.54 -5.39
N ILE A 80 1.04 -0.22 -5.49
CA ILE A 80 -0.30 0.40 -5.54
C ILE A 80 -1.11 -0.16 -6.71
N LEU A 81 -0.54 -0.21 -7.91
CA LEU A 81 -1.23 -0.76 -9.09
C LEU A 81 -1.63 -2.23 -8.91
N TYR A 82 -0.79 -3.02 -8.26
CA TYR A 82 -1.07 -4.44 -8.01
C TYR A 82 -2.15 -4.65 -6.94
N GLU A 83 -2.11 -3.88 -5.87
CA GLU A 83 -3.14 -3.92 -4.82
C GLU A 83 -4.49 -3.47 -5.36
N ASN A 84 -4.52 -2.42 -6.20
CA ASN A 84 -5.74 -2.00 -6.89
C ASN A 84 -6.28 -3.11 -7.82
N GLU A 85 -5.42 -3.82 -8.56
CA GLU A 85 -5.83 -4.94 -9.43
C GLU A 85 -6.42 -6.12 -8.63
N ILE A 86 -5.84 -6.42 -7.45
CA ILE A 86 -6.38 -7.45 -6.55
C ILE A 86 -7.75 -7.01 -6.02
N GLU A 87 -7.86 -5.76 -5.59
CA GLU A 87 -9.08 -5.23 -5.01
C GLU A 87 -10.21 -5.16 -6.02
N GLU A 88 -9.92 -4.75 -7.26
CA GLU A 88 -10.91 -4.75 -8.34
C GLU A 88 -11.47 -6.16 -8.59
N LYS A 89 -10.61 -7.18 -8.59
CA LYS A 89 -11.04 -8.59 -8.73
C LYS A 89 -11.88 -9.05 -7.53
N ARG A 90 -11.52 -8.64 -6.32
CA ARG A 90 -12.27 -8.96 -5.10
C ARG A 90 -13.66 -8.33 -5.14
N LEU A 91 -13.75 -7.06 -5.53
CA LEU A 91 -15.03 -6.34 -5.65
C LEU A 91 -15.92 -6.96 -6.74
N GLN A 92 -15.35 -7.35 -7.88
CA GLN A 92 -16.09 -8.07 -8.93
C GLN A 92 -16.66 -9.39 -8.42
N GLN A 93 -15.91 -10.14 -7.60
CA GLN A 93 -16.39 -11.37 -6.98
C GLN A 93 -17.53 -11.11 -6.00
N VAL A 94 -17.39 -10.14 -5.10
CA VAL A 94 -18.44 -9.76 -4.14
C VAL A 94 -19.74 -9.39 -4.86
N VAL A 95 -19.66 -8.57 -5.91
CA VAL A 95 -20.84 -8.18 -6.71
C VAL A 95 -21.45 -9.39 -7.43
N GLN A 96 -20.63 -10.31 -7.93
CA GLN A 96 -21.12 -11.53 -8.59
C GLN A 96 -21.81 -12.47 -7.59
N ASP A 97 -21.30 -12.59 -6.38
CA ASP A 97 -21.89 -13.42 -5.32
C ASP A 97 -23.23 -12.85 -4.84
N ASP A 98 -23.35 -11.52 -4.76
CA ASP A 98 -24.61 -10.82 -4.48
C ASP A 98 -25.64 -11.03 -5.60
N LEU A 99 -25.23 -10.91 -6.87
CA LEU A 99 -26.11 -11.11 -8.04
C LEU A 99 -26.56 -12.56 -8.20
N ASN A 100 -25.72 -13.52 -7.82
CA ASN A 100 -26.04 -14.94 -7.85
C ASN A 100 -26.89 -15.40 -6.65
N GLY A 101 -27.23 -14.50 -5.73
CA GLY A 101 -28.11 -14.79 -4.60
C GLY A 101 -27.48 -15.72 -3.56
N THR A 102 -26.14 -15.70 -3.42
CA THR A 102 -25.42 -16.59 -2.50
C THR A 102 -25.31 -16.04 -1.07
N ASN A 103 -26.08 -15.00 -0.73
CA ASN A 103 -26.26 -14.58 0.66
C ASN A 103 -27.41 -15.36 1.29
N ASP A 104 -27.01 -16.33 2.11
CA ASP A 104 -27.75 -16.98 3.18
C ASP A 104 -29.19 -16.53 3.35
N SER A 105 -30.08 -17.48 3.06
CA SER A 105 -31.31 -17.72 3.80
C SER A 105 -31.02 -17.84 5.30
N ASN A 106 -30.69 -16.75 5.96
CA ASN A 106 -31.05 -16.52 7.35
C ASN A 106 -32.34 -15.70 7.32
N GLU A 107 -33.42 -16.38 6.95
CA GLU A 107 -34.76 -15.99 7.38
C GLU A 107 -34.70 -15.95 8.92
N THR A 108 -34.43 -14.76 9.46
CA THR A 108 -34.72 -14.49 10.85
C THR A 108 -36.24 -14.47 10.90
N GLU A 109 -36.83 -15.59 11.32
CA GLU A 109 -38.25 -15.66 11.70
C GLU A 109 -38.53 -14.48 12.63
N ILE A 110 -39.21 -13.47 12.11
CA ILE A 110 -39.79 -12.40 12.90
C ILE A 110 -40.97 -13.05 13.61
N MET A 111 -40.71 -13.69 14.76
CA MET A 111 -41.75 -13.96 15.73
C MET A 111 -42.18 -12.63 16.32
N GLU A 112 -43.29 -12.10 15.80
CA GLU A 112 -44.08 -11.06 16.44
C GLU A 112 -44.53 -11.55 17.81
N GLU A 113 -44.17 -10.83 18.88
CA GLU A 113 -45.01 -10.69 20.07
C GLU A 113 -44.63 -9.43 20.88
N ASN A 114 -45.43 -8.38 20.66
CA ASN A 114 -45.99 -7.40 21.60
C ASN A 114 -45.12 -6.49 22.51
N GLU A 115 -45.42 -5.20 22.33
CA GLU A 115 -45.69 -4.14 23.34
C GLU A 115 -44.53 -3.32 23.96
N GLU A 116 -44.53 -2.07 23.51
CA GLU A 116 -44.42 -0.79 24.25
C GLU A 116 -43.09 -0.33 24.86
N ASP A 117 -42.73 0.89 24.43
CA ASP A 117 -41.87 1.90 25.04
C ASP A 117 -40.37 1.62 25.19
N ALA A 118 -39.60 2.07 24.18
CA ALA A 118 -38.34 2.76 24.41
C ALA A 118 -38.04 3.70 23.23
N SER A 119 -38.17 4.99 23.50
CA SER A 119 -37.49 6.06 22.78
C SER A 119 -36.00 5.74 22.61
N GLU A 120 -35.47 5.84 21.39
CA GLU A 120 -34.16 6.43 21.14
C GLU A 120 -33.94 6.55 19.63
N ILE A 121 -33.43 7.72 19.25
CA ILE A 121 -33.04 8.13 17.90
C ILE A 121 -32.32 6.96 17.22
N GLU A 122 -32.90 6.37 16.17
CA GLU A 122 -32.17 5.48 15.27
C GLU A 122 -31.03 6.30 14.68
N HIS A 123 -29.85 6.14 15.29
CA HIS A 123 -28.60 6.41 14.63
C HIS A 123 -28.69 5.73 13.28
N HIS A 124 -28.79 6.52 12.21
CA HIS A 124 -28.33 6.11 10.89
C HIS A 124 -26.82 5.86 10.97
N THR A 125 -26.43 4.82 11.70
CA THR A 125 -25.23 4.07 11.43
C THR A 125 -25.47 3.50 10.05
N THR A 126 -24.94 4.18 9.04
CA THR A 126 -24.65 3.52 7.76
C THR A 126 -23.78 2.33 8.14
N ILE A 127 -24.38 1.14 8.24
CA ILE A 127 -23.64 -0.11 8.35
C ILE A 127 -22.94 -0.22 7.00
N VAL A 128 -21.73 0.35 6.92
CA VAL A 128 -20.88 0.15 5.77
C VAL A 128 -20.55 -1.34 5.83
N ASN A 129 -21.11 -2.10 4.90
CA ASN A 129 -20.79 -3.51 4.82
C ASN A 129 -19.30 -3.61 4.47
N ASP A 130 -18.51 -4.10 5.43
CA ASP A 130 -17.04 -4.15 5.36
C ASP A 130 -16.54 -4.88 4.10
N GLN A 131 -17.38 -5.72 3.47
CA GLN A 131 -17.07 -6.38 2.21
C GLN A 131 -16.85 -5.41 1.04
N TYR A 132 -17.38 -4.18 1.08
CA TYR A 132 -17.15 -3.15 0.06
C TYR A 132 -16.07 -2.14 0.45
N VAL A 133 -15.46 -2.28 1.63
CA VAL A 133 -14.37 -1.40 2.06
C VAL A 133 -13.05 -1.96 1.57
N SER A 134 -12.33 -1.17 0.78
CA SER A 134 -11.00 -1.55 0.31
C SER A 134 -10.00 -1.63 1.46
N PRO A 135 -9.16 -2.68 1.53
CA PRO A 135 -8.08 -2.75 2.50
C PRO A 135 -7.09 -1.60 2.27
N ILE A 136 -6.54 -1.05 3.35
CA ILE A 136 -5.54 0.03 3.27
C ILE A 136 -4.29 -0.50 2.57
N SER A 137 -3.83 0.22 1.54
CA SER A 137 -2.60 -0.11 0.80
C SER A 137 -1.40 -0.20 1.74
N TRP A 138 -0.46 -1.12 1.45
CA TRP A 138 0.80 -1.17 2.19
C TRP A 138 1.55 0.17 2.12
N VAL A 139 1.48 0.87 0.98
CA VAL A 139 2.14 2.17 0.80
C VAL A 139 1.52 3.24 1.70
N ASP A 140 0.20 3.25 1.87
CA ASP A 140 -0.50 4.17 2.78
C ASP A 140 -0.11 3.90 4.24
N LEU A 141 -0.08 2.63 4.64
CA LEU A 141 0.41 2.23 5.96
C LEU A 141 1.87 2.65 6.16
N PHE A 142 2.72 2.52 5.14
CA PHE A 142 4.11 2.94 5.22
C PHE A 142 4.24 4.47 5.40
N ILE A 143 3.47 5.25 4.65
CA ILE A 143 3.46 6.71 4.76
C ILE A 143 3.03 7.11 6.18
N LYS A 144 1.88 6.57 6.64
CA LYS A 144 1.28 6.88 7.94
C LYS A 144 2.19 6.50 9.11
N ASN A 145 2.73 5.28 9.10
CA ASN A 145 3.46 4.71 10.23
C ASN A 145 4.93 5.15 10.26
N TYR A 146 5.54 5.45 9.11
CA TYR A 146 6.97 5.75 9.03
C TYR A 146 7.26 7.15 8.48
N LEU A 147 6.84 7.48 7.25
CA LEU A 147 7.32 8.70 6.58
C LEU A 147 6.92 9.99 7.28
N VAL A 148 5.69 10.07 7.81
CA VAL A 148 5.23 11.25 8.55
C VAL A 148 6.12 11.54 9.77
N THR A 149 6.64 10.51 10.45
CA THR A 149 7.54 10.70 11.59
C THR A 149 8.89 11.29 11.18
N PHE A 150 9.39 10.96 9.98
CA PHE A 150 10.67 11.47 9.48
C PHE A 150 10.64 12.94 9.11
N LEU A 151 9.46 13.52 8.89
CA LEU A 151 9.29 14.95 8.69
C LEU A 151 9.69 15.78 9.93
N LYS A 152 9.61 15.18 11.12
CA LYS A 152 9.99 15.80 12.39
C LYS A 152 11.43 15.46 12.82
N ALA A 153 12.20 14.76 11.99
CA ALA A 153 13.57 14.37 12.33
C ALA A 153 14.48 15.60 12.52
N LYS A 154 15.44 15.54 13.45
CA LYS A 154 16.44 16.62 13.65
C LYS A 154 17.38 16.78 12.45
N ASP A 155 17.70 15.68 11.78
CA ASP A 155 18.57 15.65 10.61
C ASP A 155 17.85 16.24 9.37
N VAL A 156 18.48 17.25 8.77
CA VAL A 156 17.97 17.94 7.58
C VAL A 156 17.93 17.04 6.34
N ASN A 157 18.86 16.09 6.21
CA ASN A 157 18.88 15.14 5.09
C ASN A 157 17.69 14.18 5.18
N VAL A 158 17.42 13.67 6.39
CA VAL A 158 16.25 12.82 6.65
C VAL A 158 14.96 13.54 6.30
N ARG A 159 14.78 14.78 6.78
CA ARG A 159 13.58 15.56 6.46
C ARG A 159 13.44 15.80 4.96
N HIS A 160 14.51 16.24 4.30
CA HIS A 160 14.48 16.55 2.86
C HIS A 160 14.16 15.31 2.02
N ASN A 161 14.84 14.19 2.27
CA ASN A 161 14.64 12.95 1.55
C ASN A 161 13.24 12.37 1.80
N ALA A 162 12.71 12.50 3.03
CA ALA A 162 11.35 12.08 3.35
C ALA A 162 10.30 12.92 2.61
N VAL A 163 10.44 14.25 2.60
CA VAL A 163 9.58 15.15 1.81
C VAL A 163 9.63 14.80 0.33
N MET A 164 10.82 14.55 -0.22
CA MET A 164 10.97 14.20 -1.63
C MET A 164 10.32 12.86 -1.97
N LEU A 165 10.46 11.85 -1.09
CA LEU A 165 9.80 10.56 -1.26
C LEU A 165 8.27 10.72 -1.21
N ILE A 166 7.72 11.41 -0.20
CA ILE A 166 6.28 11.68 -0.10
C ILE A 166 5.78 12.41 -1.34
N LYS A 167 6.44 13.50 -1.74
CA LYS A 167 6.02 14.30 -2.91
C LYS A 167 5.92 13.43 -4.17
N LYS A 168 6.95 12.63 -4.46
CA LYS A 168 6.98 11.74 -5.62
C LYS A 168 5.94 10.62 -5.54
N THR A 169 5.61 10.16 -4.33
CA THR A 169 4.54 9.18 -4.12
C THR A 169 3.15 9.79 -4.35
N LEU A 170 2.91 11.02 -3.90
CA LEU A 170 1.66 11.74 -4.18
C LEU A 170 1.48 11.99 -5.69
N GLU A 171 2.54 12.35 -6.40
CA GLU A 171 2.51 12.47 -7.87
C GLU A 171 2.09 11.15 -8.56
N ILE A 172 2.41 9.98 -7.97
CA ILE A 172 1.96 8.68 -8.48
C ILE A 172 0.46 8.50 -8.26
N PHE A 173 -0.07 8.84 -7.09
CA PHE A 173 -1.51 8.75 -6.83
C PHE A 173 -2.29 9.62 -7.82
N ASP A 174 -1.85 10.88 -8.03
CA ASP A 174 -2.46 11.77 -9.03
C ASP A 174 -2.43 11.18 -10.45
N ASP A 175 -1.33 10.52 -10.83
CA ASP A 175 -1.20 9.86 -12.13
C ASP A 175 -2.13 8.65 -12.26
N ILE A 176 -2.30 7.86 -11.19
CA ILE A 176 -3.19 6.70 -11.15
C ILE A 176 -4.65 7.16 -11.23
N ASP A 177 -5.04 8.17 -10.47
CA ASP A 177 -6.41 8.70 -10.48
C ASP A 177 -6.80 9.21 -11.87
N LYS A 178 -5.90 9.92 -12.56
CA LYS A 178 -6.10 10.39 -13.94
C LYS A 178 -6.30 9.26 -14.96
N ILE A 179 -5.72 8.08 -14.73
CA ILE A 179 -5.94 6.91 -15.58
C ILE A 179 -7.38 6.41 -15.40
N HIS A 180 -7.87 6.39 -14.16
CA HIS A 180 -9.21 5.90 -13.83
C HIS A 180 -10.33 6.87 -14.18
N THR A 181 -10.09 8.19 -14.20
CA THR A 181 -11.09 9.21 -14.59
C THR A 181 -11.28 9.37 -16.11
N ARG A 182 -10.49 8.68 -16.93
CA ARG A 182 -10.55 8.77 -18.40
C ARG A 182 -11.30 7.61 -19.08
N LEU A 183 -11.98 6.79 -18.29
CA LEU A 183 -12.94 5.78 -18.73
C LEU A 183 -14.36 6.28 -18.43
#